data_AF-A0A519DPX3-F1
#
_entry.id   AF-A0A519DPX3-F1
#
_cell.length_a   1.000
_cell.length_b   1.000
_cell.length_c   1.000
_cell.angle_alpha   90.00
_cell.angle_beta   90.00
_cell.angle_gamma   90.00
#
_symmetry.space_group_name_H-M   'P 1'
#
loop_
_entity.id
_entity.type
_entity.pdbx_description
1 polymer ?
#
loop_
_entity_poly.entity_id
_entity_poly.type
_entity_poly.pdbx_seq_one_letter_code
_entity_poly.pdbx_strand_id
1 'polypeptide(L)'
;MKINVNIPTGTSGDFEIANYSNETTDNNWQTYLSMKDETHTNYIVLLKSNCVMPIMQDSEAEYNEHQWLWDNATGDVLIGGLGIGLVNQVLIDNPNITSVTIIENSQDVIDLVWEHCSKDERFTLIQEDIE
;
A
#
# COMPACT_ATOMS: atom_id res chain seq x y z
N MET A 1 -0.97 -14.85 0.28
CA MET A 1 -2.23 -14.40 0.93
C MET A 1 -2.55 -13.01 0.39
N LYS A 2 -3.83 -12.65 0.20
CA LYS A 2 -4.21 -11.27 -0.14
C LYS A 2 -4.68 -10.52 1.10
N ILE A 3 -4.13 -9.33 1.36
CA ILE A 3 -4.66 -8.37 2.32
C ILE A 3 -5.60 -7.45 1.55
N ASN A 4 -6.84 -7.28 2.01
CA ASN A 4 -7.74 -6.31 1.41
C ASN A 4 -7.65 -5.00 2.17
N VAL A 5 -7.24 -3.94 1.47
CA VAL A 5 -7.38 -2.58 1.99
C VAL A 5 -8.79 -2.07 1.70
N ASN A 6 -9.25 -1.06 2.43
CA ASN A 6 -10.59 -0.49 2.25
C ASN A 6 -10.48 1.04 2.09
N ILE A 7 -10.00 1.46 0.92
CA ILE A 7 -9.76 2.87 0.59
C ILE A 7 -10.71 3.25 -0.55
N PRO A 8 -11.48 4.34 -0.44
CA PRO A 8 -12.33 4.82 -1.51
C PRO A 8 -11.49 5.27 -2.71
N THR A 9 -12.05 5.12 -3.92
CA THR A 9 -11.42 5.67 -5.11
C THR A 9 -11.42 7.19 -5.07
N GLY A 10 -10.36 7.81 -5.56
CA GLY A 10 -10.21 9.27 -5.53
C GLY A 10 -8.93 9.72 -6.21
N THR A 11 -8.83 11.02 -6.46
CA THR A 11 -7.66 11.65 -7.09
C THR A 11 -7.24 12.85 -6.25
N SER A 12 -5.95 13.00 -6.02
CA SER A 12 -5.35 14.19 -5.42
C SER A 12 -4.00 14.46 -6.08
N GLY A 13 -3.82 15.68 -6.59
CA GLY A 13 -2.63 16.03 -7.37
C GLY A 13 -2.36 15.04 -8.50
N ASP A 14 -1.18 14.46 -8.50
CA ASP A 14 -0.72 13.49 -9.51
C ASP A 14 -1.10 12.04 -9.18
N PHE A 15 -1.81 11.78 -8.08
CA PHE A 15 -2.09 10.44 -7.55
C PHE A 15 -3.57 10.06 -7.65
N GLU A 16 -3.84 8.78 -7.85
CA GLU A 16 -5.19 8.22 -7.91
C GLU A 16 -5.28 6.87 -7.18
N ILE A 17 -6.30 6.70 -6.36
CA ILE A 17 -6.76 5.38 -5.90
C ILE A 17 -7.85 4.90 -6.85
N ALA A 18 -7.64 3.75 -7.48
CA ALA A 18 -8.56 3.16 -8.44
C ALA A 18 -8.87 1.69 -8.10
N ASN A 19 -10.02 1.22 -8.59
CA ASN A 19 -10.43 -0.18 -8.51
C ASN A 19 -10.13 -0.87 -9.84
N TYR A 20 -9.23 -1.84 -9.82
CA TYR A 20 -8.89 -2.65 -10.98
C TYR A 20 -9.45 -4.07 -10.83
N SER A 21 -9.71 -4.73 -11.96
CA SER A 21 -10.06 -6.14 -12.00
C SER A 21 -9.07 -6.94 -12.83
N ASN A 22 -9.23 -8.26 -12.87
CA ASN A 22 -8.49 -9.13 -13.79
C ASN A 22 -8.78 -8.83 -15.28
N GLU A 23 -9.79 -8.02 -15.58
CA GLU A 23 -10.15 -7.61 -16.95
C GLU A 23 -9.70 -6.17 -17.30
N THR A 24 -9.20 -5.39 -16.32
CA THR A 24 -8.76 -4.01 -16.56
C THR A 24 -7.54 -3.99 -17.49
N THR A 25 -7.54 -3.11 -18.49
CA THR A 25 -6.44 -3.01 -19.50
C THR A 25 -5.61 -1.74 -19.39
N ASP A 26 -5.99 -0.82 -18.50
CA ASP A 26 -5.28 0.44 -18.27
C ASP A 26 -3.93 0.25 -17.57
N ASN A 27 -3.02 1.21 -17.75
CA ASN A 27 -1.73 1.28 -17.04
C ASN A 27 -0.97 -0.06 -17.00
N ASN A 28 -0.87 -0.73 -18.16
CA ASN A 28 -0.18 -2.02 -18.34
C ASN A 28 -0.56 -3.09 -17.29
N TRP A 29 -1.78 -3.04 -16.76
CA TRP A 29 -2.20 -3.91 -15.67
C TRP A 29 -2.13 -5.40 -16.02
N GLN A 30 -2.53 -5.76 -17.24
CA GLN A 30 -2.44 -7.13 -17.74
C GLN A 30 -0.98 -7.64 -17.77
N THR A 31 -0.02 -6.77 -18.02
CA THR A 31 1.41 -7.11 -17.95
C THR A 31 1.82 -7.38 -16.51
N TYR A 32 1.42 -6.54 -15.55
CA TYR A 32 1.66 -6.78 -14.13
C TYR A 32 1.08 -8.13 -13.68
N LEU A 33 -0.21 -8.39 -13.96
CA LEU A 33 -0.88 -9.64 -13.61
C LEU A 33 -0.11 -10.86 -14.13
N SER A 34 0.27 -10.84 -15.41
CA SER A 34 1.03 -11.93 -16.03
C SER A 34 2.43 -12.09 -15.45
N MET A 35 3.13 -11.00 -15.12
CA MET A 35 4.47 -11.06 -14.55
C MET A 35 4.50 -11.60 -13.13
N LYS A 36 3.43 -11.33 -12.37
CA LYS A 36 3.30 -11.72 -10.96
C LYS A 36 2.52 -13.02 -10.74
N ASP A 37 2.00 -13.61 -11.81
CA ASP A 37 1.10 -14.79 -11.76
C ASP A 37 -0.12 -14.53 -10.86
N GLU A 38 -0.69 -13.32 -10.94
CA GLU A 38 -1.79 -12.94 -10.07
C GLU A 38 -3.10 -13.59 -10.49
N THR A 39 -3.84 -14.13 -9.52
CA THR A 39 -5.07 -14.91 -9.79
C THR A 39 -6.32 -14.30 -9.19
N HIS A 40 -6.21 -13.25 -8.38
CA HIS A 40 -7.37 -12.55 -7.83
C HIS A 40 -8.10 -11.72 -8.89
N THR A 41 -9.36 -11.38 -8.62
CA THR A 41 -10.24 -10.72 -9.59
C THR A 41 -10.41 -9.23 -9.35
N ASN A 42 -10.08 -8.70 -8.17
CA ASN A 42 -10.29 -7.30 -7.81
C ASN A 42 -9.12 -6.78 -6.98
N TYR A 43 -8.76 -5.52 -7.22
CA TYR A 43 -7.60 -4.88 -6.64
C TYR A 43 -7.87 -3.39 -6.39
N ILE A 44 -7.29 -2.88 -5.32
CA ILE A 44 -7.12 -1.44 -5.10
C ILE A 44 -5.70 -1.10 -5.50
N VAL A 45 -5.57 -0.11 -6.38
CA VAL A 45 -4.28 0.33 -6.93
C VAL A 45 -4.05 1.80 -6.65
N LEU A 46 -2.81 2.16 -6.36
CA LEU A 46 -2.33 3.54 -6.34
C LEU A 46 -1.60 3.82 -7.65
N LEU A 47 -2.09 4.83 -8.36
CA LEU A 47 -1.51 5.32 -9.60
C LEU A 47 -0.78 6.65 -9.33
N LYS A 48 0.23 6.92 -10.16
CA LYS A 48 0.92 8.20 -10.21
C LYS A 48 1.04 8.66 -11.66
N SER A 49 0.82 9.93 -11.91
CA SER A 49 0.97 10.52 -13.23
C SER A 49 2.35 10.24 -13.82
N ASN A 50 2.38 9.93 -15.11
CA ASN A 50 3.58 9.54 -15.87
C ASN A 50 4.20 8.17 -15.50
N CYS A 51 3.58 7.40 -14.60
CA CYS A 51 3.92 5.98 -14.41
C CYS A 51 3.08 5.11 -15.35
N VAL A 52 3.72 4.14 -15.99
CA VAL A 52 3.04 3.24 -16.96
C VAL A 52 2.31 2.08 -16.29
N MET A 53 2.52 1.88 -14.99
CA MET A 53 1.92 0.84 -14.15
C MET A 53 1.55 1.44 -12.79
N PRO A 54 0.62 0.81 -12.04
CA PRO A 54 0.43 1.11 -10.63
C PRO A 54 1.74 1.11 -9.86
N ILE A 55 1.86 2.04 -8.91
CA ILE A 55 3.03 2.16 -8.03
C ILE A 55 2.84 1.41 -6.71
N MET A 56 1.61 1.00 -6.38
CA MET A 56 1.27 0.14 -5.24
C MET A 56 -0.07 -0.55 -5.51
N GLN A 57 -0.27 -1.75 -4.96
CA GLN A 57 -1.49 -2.54 -5.11
C GLN A 57 -1.69 -3.50 -3.93
N ASP A 58 -2.93 -3.89 -3.66
CA ASP A 58 -3.27 -4.87 -2.63
C ASP A 58 -3.17 -6.33 -3.13
N SER A 59 -2.29 -6.60 -4.09
CA SER A 59 -2.15 -7.93 -4.69
C SER A 59 -1.52 -8.95 -3.74
N GLU A 60 -1.72 -10.25 -4.01
CA GLU A 60 -0.99 -11.29 -3.27
C GLU A 60 0.52 -11.24 -3.56
N ALA A 61 0.93 -10.84 -4.77
CA ALA A 61 2.33 -10.61 -5.08
C ALA A 61 2.97 -9.54 -4.16
N GLU A 62 2.28 -8.43 -3.90
CA GLU A 62 2.76 -7.38 -3.00
C GLU A 62 2.93 -7.91 -1.57
N TYR A 63 1.96 -8.71 -1.10
CA TYR A 63 2.06 -9.39 0.20
C TYR A 63 3.29 -10.29 0.27
N ASN A 64 3.55 -11.07 -0.77
CA ASN A 64 4.66 -12.02 -0.81
C ASN A 64 6.02 -11.30 -0.82
N GLU A 65 6.11 -10.13 -1.46
CA GLU A 65 7.34 -9.32 -1.45
C GLU A 65 7.66 -8.76 -0.06
N HIS A 66 6.65 -8.54 0.77
CA HIS A 66 6.80 -8.10 2.15
C HIS A 66 7.05 -9.24 3.15
N GLN A 67 7.25 -10.49 2.69
CA GLN A 67 7.40 -11.66 3.57
C GLN A 67 8.46 -11.48 4.65
N TRP A 68 9.58 -10.83 4.32
CA TRP A 68 10.62 -10.56 5.30
C TRP A 68 10.12 -9.66 6.45
N LEU A 69 9.29 -8.66 6.16
CA LEU A 69 8.71 -7.77 7.17
C LEU A 69 7.78 -8.55 8.10
N TRP A 70 6.90 -9.41 7.55
CA TRP A 70 5.97 -10.21 8.33
C TRP A 70 6.68 -11.12 9.34
N ASP A 71 7.80 -11.71 8.91
CA ASP A 71 8.52 -12.70 9.71
C ASP A 71 9.47 -12.08 10.75
N ASN A 72 9.92 -10.84 10.54
CA ASN A 72 11.04 -10.27 11.29
C ASN A 72 10.74 -8.95 12.01
N ALA A 73 9.63 -8.27 11.72
CA ALA A 73 9.33 -6.99 12.37
C ALA A 73 9.10 -7.15 13.88
N THR A 74 9.87 -6.44 14.70
CA THR A 74 9.73 -6.38 16.17
C THR A 74 10.15 -5.00 16.67
N GLY A 75 9.67 -4.61 17.86
CA GLY A 75 10.04 -3.34 18.48
C GLY A 75 9.49 -2.13 17.75
N ASP A 76 10.33 -1.13 17.51
CA ASP A 76 9.97 0.10 16.82
C ASP A 76 10.28 -0.03 15.32
N VAL A 77 9.27 0.14 14.47
CA VAL A 77 9.36 -0.07 13.03
C VAL A 77 9.25 1.25 12.28
N LEU A 78 10.18 1.47 11.35
CA LEU A 78 10.13 2.58 10.40
C LEU A 78 9.69 2.06 9.03
N ILE A 79 8.67 2.66 8.45
CA ILE A 79 8.18 2.38 7.10
C ILE A 79 8.44 3.61 6.23
N GLY A 80 9.13 3.41 5.11
CA GLY A 80 9.31 4.42 4.07
C GLY A 80 8.23 4.30 3.01
N GLY A 81 7.39 5.33 2.89
CA GLY A 81 6.21 5.37 2.03
C GLY A 81 4.95 4.84 2.73
N LEU A 82 3.85 5.59 2.63
CA LEU A 82 2.53 5.15 3.08
C LEU A 82 1.90 4.18 2.07
N GLY A 83 2.07 4.46 0.77
CA GLY A 83 1.45 3.68 -0.31
C GLY A 83 -0.07 3.59 -0.13
N ILE A 84 -0.60 2.37 -0.03
CA ILE A 84 -2.03 2.10 0.29
C ILE A 84 -2.22 1.63 1.74
N GLY A 85 -1.20 1.77 2.60
CA GLY A 85 -1.22 1.29 3.99
C GLY A 85 -1.34 -0.22 4.13
N LEU A 86 -0.88 -0.99 3.13
CA LEU A 86 -0.99 -2.45 3.08
C LEU A 86 -0.44 -3.14 4.35
N VAL A 87 0.69 -2.64 4.84
CA VAL A 87 1.42 -3.24 5.97
C VAL A 87 0.75 -3.02 7.31
N ASN A 88 -0.13 -2.02 7.43
CA ASN A 88 -0.59 -1.55 8.73
C ASN A 88 -1.33 -2.65 9.50
N GLN A 89 -2.23 -3.39 8.84
CA GLN A 89 -3.00 -4.43 9.53
C GLN A 89 -2.11 -5.54 10.08
N VAL A 90 -1.09 -5.97 9.33
CA VAL A 90 -0.18 -7.02 9.80
C VAL A 90 0.68 -6.54 10.97
N LEU A 91 1.14 -5.28 10.93
CA LEU A 91 1.88 -4.69 12.05
C LEU A 91 0.99 -4.49 13.29
N ILE A 92 -0.31 -4.22 13.10
CA ILE A 92 -1.27 -4.18 14.21
C ILE A 92 -1.37 -5.55 14.87
N ASP A 93 -1.53 -6.59 14.07
CA ASP A 93 -1.75 -7.97 14.53
C ASP A 93 -0.49 -8.61 15.13
N ASN A 94 0.70 -8.03 14.90
CA ASN A 94 1.95 -8.50 15.47
C ASN A 94 2.15 -7.95 16.90
N PRO A 95 2.09 -8.81 17.94
CA PRO A 95 2.21 -8.37 19.34
C PRO A 95 3.63 -7.94 19.73
N ASN A 96 4.63 -8.18 18.88
CA ASN A 96 6.02 -7.77 19.12
C ASN A 96 6.29 -6.33 18.69
N ILE A 97 5.33 -5.65 18.04
CA ILE A 97 5.46 -4.24 17.62
C ILE A 97 5.12 -3.31 18.77
N THR A 98 6.06 -2.41 19.06
CA THR A 98 5.95 -1.38 20.09
C THR A 98 5.49 -0.05 19.49
N SER A 99 6.05 0.36 18.35
CA SER A 99 5.62 1.54 17.60
C SER A 99 5.85 1.38 16.10
N VAL A 100 5.11 2.16 15.30
CA VAL A 100 5.28 2.25 13.85
C VAL A 100 5.37 3.72 13.46
N THR A 101 6.47 4.13 12.82
CA THR A 101 6.61 5.43 12.20
C THR A 101 6.57 5.26 10.68
N ILE A 102 5.67 5.98 10.02
CA ILE A 102 5.57 6.03 8.55
C ILE A 102 6.07 7.40 8.10
N ILE A 103 7.00 7.40 7.15
CA ILE A 103 7.45 8.62 6.46
C ILE A 103 6.85 8.62 5.06
N GLU A 104 6.04 9.62 4.74
CA GLU A 104 5.43 9.78 3.40
C GLU A 104 5.69 11.18 2.88
N ASN A 105 6.24 11.28 1.66
CA ASN A 105 6.63 12.57 1.11
C ASN A 105 5.45 13.34 0.50
N SER A 106 4.42 12.63 0.04
CA SER A 106 3.32 13.19 -0.70
C SER A 106 2.12 13.46 0.19
N GLN A 107 1.79 14.76 0.37
CA GLN A 107 0.55 15.15 1.06
C GLN A 107 -0.69 14.59 0.34
N ASP A 108 -0.65 14.50 -1.00
CA ASP A 108 -1.75 13.95 -1.79
C ASP A 108 -2.00 12.47 -1.47
N VAL A 109 -0.95 11.68 -1.27
CA VAL A 109 -1.08 10.26 -0.86
C VAL A 109 -1.63 10.18 0.57
N ILE A 110 -1.13 11.02 1.47
CA ILE A 110 -1.64 11.10 2.85
C ILE A 110 -3.13 11.38 2.87
N ASP A 111 -3.58 12.40 2.13
CA ASP A 111 -4.99 12.83 2.09
C ASP A 111 -5.91 11.76 1.50
N LEU A 112 -5.43 10.99 0.51
CA LEU A 112 -6.20 9.89 -0.10
C LEU A 112 -6.28 8.64 0.77
N VAL A 113 -5.26 8.36 1.57
CA VAL A 113 -5.04 7.01 2.13
C VAL A 113 -5.13 6.99 3.65
N TRP A 114 -4.52 7.97 4.32
CA TRP A 114 -4.25 7.87 5.75
C TRP A 114 -5.50 7.72 6.60
N GLU A 115 -6.57 8.47 6.31
CA GLU A 115 -7.83 8.38 7.06
C GLU A 115 -8.43 6.97 7.02
N HIS A 116 -8.25 6.27 5.90
CA HIS A 116 -8.87 4.98 5.60
C HIS A 116 -8.05 3.75 6.01
N CYS A 117 -6.75 3.91 6.29
CA CYS A 117 -5.91 2.81 6.76
C CYS A 117 -6.30 2.33 8.16
N SER A 118 -6.16 1.02 8.39
CA SER A 118 -6.04 0.46 9.75
C SER A 118 -4.88 1.14 10.48
N LYS A 119 -5.12 1.59 11.70
CA LYS A 119 -4.12 2.22 12.58
C LYS A 119 -4.64 2.21 14.01
N ASP A 120 -3.72 2.11 14.96
CA ASP A 120 -3.97 2.31 16.39
C ASP A 120 -2.98 3.33 16.97
N GLU A 121 -2.97 3.49 18.30
CA GLU A 121 -2.12 4.47 18.99
C GLU A 121 -0.61 4.28 18.77
N ARG A 122 -0.17 3.13 18.26
CA ARG A 122 1.24 2.86 17.96
C ARG A 122 1.73 3.55 16.69
N PHE A 123 0.82 4.00 15.83
CA PHE A 123 1.16 4.55 14.53
C PHE A 123 1.36 6.07 14.57
N THR A 124 2.49 6.51 14.05
CA THR A 124 2.79 7.92 13.78
C THR A 124 3.08 8.09 12.29
N LEU A 125 2.46 9.10 11.67
CA LEU A 125 2.73 9.49 10.29
C LEU A 125 3.45 10.84 10.30
N ILE A 126 4.56 10.92 9.56
CA ILE A 126 5.33 12.14 9.38
C ILE A 126 5.38 12.42 7.87
N GLN A 127 5.01 13.65 7.50
CA GLN A 127 5.13 14.10 6.12
C GLN A 127 6.56 14.62 5.87
N GLU A 128 7.41 13.80 5.28
CA GLU A 128 8.81 14.14 4.99
C GLU A 128 9.36 13.27 3.86
N ASP A 129 10.49 13.67 3.29
CA ASP A 129 11.30 12.77 2.48
C ASP A 129 12.10 11.83 3.41
N ILE A 130 12.26 10.57 3.02
CA ILE A 130 13.04 9.60 3.81
C ILE A 130 14.55 9.69 3.50
N GLU A 131 14.94 10.36 2.42
CA GLU A 131 16.33 10.58 1.99
C GLU A 131 16.97 11.86 2.56
#